data_AF-A0A2H0LST3-F1
#
_entry.id   AF-A0A2H0LST3-F1
#
_cell.length_a   1.000
_cell.length_b   1.000
_cell.length_c   1.000
_cell.angle_alpha   90.00
_cell.angle_beta   90.00
_cell.angle_gamma   90.00
#
_symmetry.space_group_name_H-M   'P 1'
#
loop_
_entity.id
_entity.type
_entity.pdbx_description
1 polymer ?
#
loop_
_entity_poly.entity_id
_entity_poly.type
_entity_poly.pdbx_seq_one_letter_code
_entity_poly.pdbx_strand_id
1 'polypeptide(L)'
;MDKVRISLKHCYGIKDLNIEFDLAAEKMFVVYAPNGTMKTSFAESMRDYSIGEKPSDRVYKSRISECEVVNVATGDLLNKEKVFVIQSLDEKYESAKISTLLVNESLRKEYESIYAAINEKKGILLEGLQKASGIKKGLEEMFAMDIAQDPKDFFTALLRLKSEVQDGRYAEFQKIAYESVFNEKVEALLDTKEVKDNLQEYMKIYESLIQESTFFKRGVLNHANAADIVKSLKDNGYFKADHTVNINTAEGKKEIKTEKELERAIQKEKDNILNDPDLVKSFEKIDKKFKNKDTKVFRDYLDSNSALLLELGNLPRLKQKLWGAYLVANKAQQLFPECWQGDFVPDTSN
;
A
#
# COMPACT_ATOMS: atom_id res chain seq x y z
N MET A 1 48.13 6.10 -4.97
CA MET A 1 47.25 6.91 -5.83
C MET A 1 47.27 8.26 -5.21
N ASP A 2 48.06 9.15 -5.79
CA ASP A 2 48.66 10.20 -4.98
C ASP A 2 47.96 11.53 -5.24
N LYS A 3 47.41 11.72 -6.44
CA LYS A 3 46.70 12.94 -6.84
C LYS A 3 45.47 12.65 -7.68
N VAL A 4 44.35 13.29 -7.35
CA VAL A 4 43.07 13.18 -8.06
C VAL A 4 42.61 14.54 -8.49
N ARG A 5 42.29 14.71 -9.77
CA ARG A 5 41.67 15.94 -10.27
C ARG A 5 40.20 15.70 -10.58
N ILE A 6 39.37 16.62 -10.13
CA ILE A 6 37.93 16.64 -10.35
C ILE A 6 37.59 17.92 -11.10
N SER A 7 36.98 17.73 -12.27
CA SER A 7 36.54 18.79 -13.18
C SER A 7 35.04 18.63 -13.41
N LEU A 8 34.24 19.57 -12.91
CA LEU A 8 32.79 19.60 -13.05
C LEU A 8 32.33 20.90 -13.71
N LYS A 9 31.51 20.79 -14.75
CA LYS A 9 30.91 21.94 -15.42
C LYS A 9 29.44 21.69 -15.68
N HIS A 10 28.60 22.63 -15.26
CA HIS A 10 27.14 22.53 -15.35
C HIS A 10 26.52 21.30 -14.69
N CYS A 11 27.17 20.69 -13.69
CA CYS A 11 26.64 19.54 -12.95
C CYS A 11 25.83 19.98 -11.73
N TYR A 12 24.52 19.69 -11.69
CA TYR A 12 23.65 20.00 -10.55
C TYR A 12 23.72 21.46 -10.05
N GLY A 13 23.97 22.42 -10.95
CA GLY A 13 24.10 23.84 -10.61
C GLY A 13 25.53 24.33 -10.34
N ILE A 14 26.53 23.45 -10.36
CA ILE A 14 27.95 23.83 -10.37
C ILE A 14 28.27 24.46 -11.74
N LYS A 15 28.66 25.73 -11.76
CA LYS A 15 28.99 26.41 -13.03
C LYS A 15 30.28 25.86 -13.64
N ASP A 16 31.34 25.87 -12.85
CA ASP A 16 32.67 25.39 -13.18
C ASP A 16 33.41 25.12 -11.86
N LEU A 17 33.98 23.93 -11.71
CA LEU A 17 34.76 23.51 -10.56
C LEU A 17 35.92 22.65 -11.05
N ASN A 18 37.14 23.11 -10.79
CA ASN A 18 38.36 22.38 -11.10
C ASN A 18 39.24 22.32 -9.86
N ILE A 19 39.34 21.15 -9.24
CA ILE A 19 40.07 20.95 -7.98
C ILE A 19 40.96 19.72 -8.10
N GLU A 20 42.16 19.82 -7.53
CA GLU A 20 43.10 18.71 -7.38
C GLU A 20 43.28 18.39 -5.89
N PHE A 21 43.15 17.11 -5.55
CA PHE A 21 43.34 16.58 -4.21
C PHE A 21 44.64 15.77 -4.16
N ASP A 22 45.56 16.16 -3.29
CA ASP A 22 46.82 15.46 -3.05
C ASP A 22 46.68 14.49 -1.86
N LEU A 23 46.34 13.24 -2.17
CA LEU A 23 46.13 12.16 -1.22
C LEU A 23 47.44 11.66 -0.57
N ALA A 24 48.61 12.02 -1.13
CA ALA A 24 49.89 11.73 -0.51
C ALA A 24 50.22 12.72 0.62
N ALA A 25 49.77 13.98 0.49
CA ALA A 25 49.92 15.00 1.52
C ALA A 25 48.89 14.81 2.66
N GLU A 26 47.61 14.70 2.31
CA GLU A 26 46.51 14.59 3.28
C GLU A 26 45.48 13.56 2.82
N LYS A 27 45.01 12.72 3.74
CA LYS A 27 44.01 11.68 3.44
C LYS A 27 42.56 12.17 3.61
N MET A 28 42.37 13.33 4.22
CA MET A 28 41.07 13.89 4.54
C MET A 28 40.98 15.34 4.04
N PHE A 29 39.89 15.65 3.36
CA PHE A 29 39.60 16.99 2.88
C PHE A 29 38.21 17.42 3.35
N VAL A 30 38.12 18.66 3.81
CA VAL A 30 36.85 19.28 4.21
C VAL A 30 36.43 20.26 3.12
N VAL A 31 35.30 19.98 2.48
CA VAL A 31 34.71 20.88 1.49
C VAL A 31 33.72 21.81 2.19
N TYR A 32 34.10 23.07 2.35
CA TYR A 32 33.24 24.11 2.90
C TYR A 32 32.62 24.95 1.78
N ALA A 33 31.30 25.09 1.80
CA ALA A 33 30.59 26.03 0.93
C ALA A 33 29.49 26.76 1.71
N PRO A 34 29.36 28.09 1.58
CA PRO A 34 28.40 28.90 2.35
C PRO A 34 26.94 28.60 2.00
N ASN A 35 26.65 28.20 0.75
CA ASN A 35 25.30 27.81 0.33
C ASN A 35 25.19 26.27 0.33
N GLY A 36 24.13 25.72 0.94
CA GLY A 36 23.89 24.27 1.06
C GLY A 36 23.89 23.52 -0.28
N THR A 37 23.48 24.20 -1.35
CA THR A 37 23.34 23.64 -2.70
C THR A 37 24.65 23.07 -3.25
N MET A 38 25.80 23.74 -3.10
CA MET A 38 27.06 23.27 -3.72
C MET A 38 27.56 21.94 -3.14
N LYS A 39 27.43 21.74 -1.83
CA LYS A 39 27.84 20.50 -1.14
C LYS A 39 27.01 19.32 -1.66
N THR A 40 25.70 19.51 -1.72
CA THR A 40 24.77 18.52 -2.26
C THR A 40 25.03 18.27 -3.75
N SER A 41 25.20 19.31 -4.57
CA SER A 41 25.51 19.18 -6.01
C SER A 41 26.82 18.41 -6.26
N PHE A 42 27.84 18.63 -5.43
CA PHE A 42 29.10 17.91 -5.52
C PHE A 42 28.91 16.43 -5.16
N ALA A 43 28.20 16.14 -4.07
CA ALA A 43 27.89 14.77 -3.67
C ALA A 43 27.05 14.03 -4.72
N GLU A 44 26.02 14.67 -5.30
CA GLU A 44 25.23 14.11 -6.41
C GLU A 44 26.08 13.86 -7.66
N SER A 45 26.95 14.80 -8.03
CA SER A 45 27.85 14.64 -9.19
C SER A 45 28.80 13.45 -9.02
N MET A 46 29.36 13.27 -7.83
CA MET A 46 30.24 12.14 -7.52
C MET A 46 29.48 10.81 -7.43
N ARG A 47 28.23 10.83 -6.95
CA ARG A 47 27.36 9.65 -6.92
C ARG A 47 27.13 9.13 -8.34
N ASP A 48 26.65 9.99 -9.23
CA ASP A 48 26.37 9.62 -10.63
C ASP A 48 27.63 9.05 -11.30
N TYR A 49 28.77 9.70 -11.09
CA TYR A 49 30.05 9.21 -11.57
C TYR A 49 30.35 7.78 -11.08
N SER A 50 30.15 7.50 -9.78
CA SER A 50 30.42 6.19 -9.17
C SER A 50 29.52 5.05 -9.68
N ILE A 51 28.30 5.36 -10.14
CA ILE A 51 27.37 4.40 -10.74
C ILE A 51 27.44 4.38 -12.28
N GLY A 52 28.26 5.26 -12.86
CA GLY A 52 28.48 5.37 -14.28
C GLY A 52 27.42 6.17 -15.04
N GLU A 53 26.59 6.93 -14.33
CA GLU A 53 25.69 7.92 -14.89
C GLU A 53 26.42 9.24 -15.15
N LYS A 54 25.86 10.07 -16.04
CA LYS A 54 26.41 11.40 -16.35
C LYS A 54 25.68 12.47 -15.54
N PRO A 55 26.38 13.22 -14.67
CA PRO A 55 25.78 14.36 -13.98
C PRO A 55 25.23 15.38 -14.96
N SER A 56 24.10 16.02 -14.63
CA SER A 56 23.47 17.02 -15.49
C SER A 56 22.86 18.21 -14.73
N ASP A 57 22.68 19.34 -15.43
CA ASP A 57 21.92 20.49 -14.92
C ASP A 57 20.42 20.18 -14.93
N ARG A 58 19.80 20.10 -13.75
CA ARG A 58 18.35 19.83 -13.61
C ARG A 58 17.47 21.00 -14.08
N VAL A 59 17.99 22.22 -14.06
CA VAL A 59 17.23 23.46 -14.36
C VAL A 59 17.39 23.86 -15.82
N TYR A 60 18.62 23.85 -16.33
CA TYR A 60 18.94 24.26 -17.69
C TYR A 60 19.42 23.09 -18.54
N LYS A 61 18.46 22.28 -19.02
CA LYS A 61 18.71 21.06 -19.82
C LYS A 61 19.49 21.28 -21.12
N SER A 62 19.56 22.51 -21.63
CA SER A 62 20.33 22.85 -22.83
C SER A 62 21.83 23.03 -22.59
N ARG A 63 22.29 23.05 -21.33
CA ARG A 63 23.71 23.15 -20.99
C ARG A 63 24.40 21.79 -21.10
N ILE A 64 25.56 21.77 -21.74
CA ILE A 64 26.41 20.58 -21.80
C ILE A 64 27.08 20.42 -20.44
N SER A 65 26.84 19.29 -19.79
CA SER A 65 27.44 18.97 -18.50
C SER A 65 28.70 18.14 -18.70
N GLU A 66 29.79 18.52 -18.06
CA GLU A 66 31.09 17.86 -18.14
C GLU A 66 31.48 17.39 -16.73
N CYS A 67 31.79 16.10 -16.58
CA CYS A 67 32.25 15.52 -15.33
C CYS A 67 33.44 14.61 -15.63
N GLU A 68 34.61 15.02 -15.17
CA GLU A 68 35.84 14.25 -15.28
C GLU A 68 36.47 14.09 -13.90
N VAL A 69 36.80 12.85 -13.55
CA VAL A 69 37.56 12.49 -12.36
C VAL A 69 38.74 11.66 -12.84
N VAL A 70 39.94 12.22 -12.70
CA VAL A 70 41.16 11.65 -13.29
C VAL A 70 42.24 11.41 -12.23
N ASN A 71 42.98 10.33 -12.41
CA ASN A 71 44.23 10.11 -11.69
C ASN A 71 45.33 10.94 -12.34
N VAL A 72 45.87 11.93 -11.64
CA VAL A 72 46.84 12.87 -12.21
C VAL A 72 48.15 12.18 -12.60
N ALA A 73 48.52 11.09 -11.92
CA ALA A 73 49.77 10.38 -12.21
C ALA A 73 49.71 9.58 -13.53
N THR A 74 48.53 9.06 -13.91
CA THR A 74 48.38 8.25 -15.13
C THR A 74 47.67 8.99 -16.26
N GLY A 75 46.92 10.05 -15.94
CA GLY A 75 46.06 10.77 -16.88
C GLY A 75 44.75 10.06 -17.19
N ASP A 76 44.54 8.85 -16.66
CA ASP A 76 43.34 8.05 -16.92
C ASP A 76 42.17 8.47 -16.03
N LEU A 77 40.96 8.18 -16.51
CA LEU A 77 39.75 8.25 -15.69
C LEU A 77 39.90 7.34 -14.47
N LEU A 78 39.51 7.86 -13.32
CA LEU A 78 39.53 7.09 -12.08
C LEU A 78 38.57 5.89 -12.22
N ASN A 79 38.98 4.71 -11.73
CA ASN A 79 38.03 3.59 -11.69
C ASN A 79 36.85 3.99 -10.78
N LYS A 80 35.63 3.93 -11.32
CA LYS A 80 34.37 4.25 -10.63
C LYS A 80 34.21 3.48 -9.32
N GLU A 81 34.73 2.25 -9.26
CA GLU A 81 34.72 1.40 -8.06
C GLU A 81 35.54 1.99 -6.90
N LYS A 82 36.46 2.93 -7.17
CA LYS A 82 37.26 3.63 -6.15
C LYS A 82 36.59 4.89 -5.62
N VAL A 83 35.44 5.29 -6.17
CA VAL A 83 34.67 6.45 -5.72
C VAL A 83 33.45 5.97 -4.96
N PHE A 84 33.31 6.42 -3.72
CA PHE A 84 32.19 6.04 -2.87
C PHE A 84 31.60 7.26 -2.16
N VAL A 85 30.27 7.43 -2.26
CA VAL A 85 29.56 8.59 -1.70
C VAL A 85 28.52 8.11 -0.68
N ILE A 86 28.77 8.42 0.59
CA ILE A 86 27.82 8.16 1.69
C ILE A 86 26.72 9.23 1.64
N GLN A 87 25.48 8.80 1.45
CA GLN A 87 24.31 9.66 1.63
C GLN A 87 23.66 9.36 2.97
N SER A 88 23.14 10.40 3.63
CA SER A 88 22.59 10.34 4.98
C SER A 88 21.38 9.40 5.10
N LEU A 89 20.68 9.13 4.00
CA LEU A 89 19.59 8.17 3.90
C LEU A 89 19.46 7.72 2.44
N ASP A 90 19.93 6.52 2.12
CA ASP A 90 19.51 5.85 0.90
C ASP A 90 19.26 4.38 1.23
N GLU A 91 17.98 4.03 1.44
CA GLU A 91 17.52 2.71 1.92
C GLU A 91 17.71 1.59 0.88
N LYS A 92 18.13 1.92 -0.35
CA LYS A 92 18.44 0.98 -1.44
C LYS A 92 19.92 0.59 -1.52
N TYR A 93 20.66 0.69 -0.43
CA TYR A 93 22.10 0.53 -0.45
C TYR A 93 22.54 -0.94 -0.61
N GLU A 94 23.24 -1.24 -1.71
CA GLU A 94 23.83 -2.55 -1.98
C GLU A 94 24.93 -2.87 -0.94
N SER A 95 24.74 -3.95 -0.18
CA SER A 95 25.62 -4.44 0.89
C SER A 95 27.08 -4.62 0.46
N ALA A 96 27.33 -4.87 -0.83
CA ALA A 96 28.66 -5.11 -1.37
C ALA A 96 29.60 -3.89 -1.24
N LYS A 97 29.09 -2.65 -1.32
CA LYS A 97 29.94 -1.44 -1.29
C LYS A 97 30.19 -0.91 0.14
N ILE A 98 29.25 -1.09 1.06
CA ILE A 98 29.42 -0.76 2.49
C ILE A 98 30.43 -1.71 3.15
N SER A 99 30.39 -2.99 2.76
CA SER A 99 31.32 -4.02 3.27
C SER A 99 32.80 -3.73 2.96
N THR A 100 33.08 -2.91 1.95
CA THR A 100 34.43 -2.46 1.57
C THR A 100 34.93 -1.29 2.43
N LEU A 101 34.02 -0.56 3.11
CA LEU A 101 34.34 0.59 3.96
C LEU A 101 34.65 0.19 5.40
N LEU A 102 34.11 -0.95 5.84
CA LEU A 102 34.39 -1.51 7.17
C LEU A 102 35.80 -2.13 7.11
N VAL A 103 36.81 -1.30 7.37
CA VAL A 103 38.22 -1.68 7.46
C VAL A 103 38.44 -2.75 8.53
N ASN A 104 37.56 -2.83 9.53
CA ASN A 104 37.58 -3.83 10.59
C ASN A 104 36.72 -5.06 10.20
N GLU A 105 37.38 -6.21 10.05
CA GLU A 105 36.76 -7.49 9.70
C GLU A 105 35.70 -7.96 10.71
N SER A 106 35.85 -7.65 12.01
CA SER A 106 34.86 -8.02 13.02
C SER A 106 33.57 -7.22 12.86
N LEU A 107 33.68 -5.89 12.72
CA LEU A 107 32.53 -5.00 12.49
C LEU A 107 31.84 -5.30 11.16
N ARG A 108 32.61 -5.70 10.14
CA ARG A 108 32.06 -6.14 8.86
C ARG A 108 31.19 -7.39 9.01
N LYS A 109 31.72 -8.44 9.66
CA LYS A 109 30.97 -9.69 9.88
C LYS A 109 29.72 -9.44 10.72
N GLU A 110 29.83 -8.59 11.74
CA GLU A 110 28.69 -8.20 12.57
C GLU A 110 27.61 -7.47 11.75
N TYR A 111 28.00 -6.49 10.94
CA TYR A 111 27.09 -5.77 10.06
C TYR A 111 26.41 -6.69 9.04
N GLU A 112 27.18 -7.53 8.34
CA GLU A 112 26.65 -8.50 7.37
C GLU A 112 25.66 -9.46 8.04
N SER A 113 25.98 -9.94 9.25
CA SER A 113 25.10 -10.82 10.03
C SER A 113 23.80 -10.13 10.46
N ILE A 114 23.88 -8.89 10.98
CA ILE A 114 22.70 -8.12 11.38
C ILE A 114 21.80 -7.85 10.17
N TYR A 115 22.39 -7.45 9.04
CA TYR A 115 21.66 -7.15 7.83
C TYR A 115 20.98 -8.40 7.25
N ALA A 116 21.67 -9.54 7.25
CA ALA A 116 21.09 -10.82 6.85
C ALA A 116 19.89 -11.20 7.74
N ALA A 117 20.04 -11.08 9.07
CA ALA A 117 18.97 -11.36 10.02
C ALA A 117 17.75 -10.43 9.84
N ILE A 118 17.97 -9.14 9.58
CA ILE A 118 16.89 -8.18 9.31
C ILE A 118 16.13 -8.57 8.04
N ASN A 119 16.83 -8.91 6.96
CA ASN A 119 16.21 -9.28 5.69
C ASN A 119 15.46 -10.61 5.77
N GLU A 120 16.00 -11.60 6.48
CA GLU A 120 15.32 -12.87 6.74
C GLU A 120 14.00 -12.63 7.48
N LYS A 121 14.06 -11.89 8.59
CA LYS A 121 12.86 -11.55 9.38
C LYS A 121 11.86 -10.75 8.55
N LYS A 122 12.31 -9.75 7.77
CA LYS A 122 11.47 -9.00 6.84
C LYS A 122 10.75 -9.92 5.85
N GLY A 123 11.44 -10.88 5.25
CA GLY A 123 10.84 -11.85 4.33
C GLY A 123 9.71 -12.64 4.99
N ILE A 124 9.96 -13.17 6.19
CA ILE A 124 8.96 -13.91 6.97
C ILE A 124 7.74 -13.03 7.30
N LEU A 125 7.96 -11.76 7.66
CA LEU A 125 6.88 -10.82 7.92
C LEU A 125 6.02 -10.57 6.69
N LEU A 126 6.66 -10.36 5.53
CA LEU A 126 5.95 -10.12 4.28
C LEU A 126 5.09 -11.32 3.89
N GLU A 127 5.57 -12.56 4.07
CA GLU A 127 4.75 -13.76 3.83
C GLU A 127 3.51 -13.81 4.74
N GLY A 128 3.68 -13.48 6.01
CA GLY A 128 2.59 -13.42 6.98
C GLY A 128 1.54 -12.35 6.65
N LEU A 129 2.02 -11.16 6.25
CA LEU A 129 1.17 -10.07 5.77
C LEU A 129 0.47 -10.42 4.45
N GLN A 130 1.13 -11.15 3.56
CA GLN A 130 0.56 -11.61 2.28
C GLN A 130 -0.66 -12.51 2.51
N LYS A 131 -0.54 -13.47 3.43
CA LYS A 131 -1.62 -14.40 3.78
C LYS A 131 -2.81 -13.69 4.43
N ALA A 132 -2.56 -12.73 5.32
CA ALA A 132 -3.62 -12.00 6.02
C ALA A 132 -4.35 -10.99 5.11
N SER A 133 -3.58 -10.23 4.31
CA SER A 133 -4.12 -9.16 3.47
C SER A 133 -4.74 -9.65 2.15
N GLY A 134 -4.30 -10.81 1.63
CA GLY A 134 -4.66 -11.34 0.31
C GLY A 134 -3.87 -10.74 -0.86
N ILE A 135 -3.04 -9.72 -0.60
CA ILE A 135 -2.29 -9.00 -1.64
C ILE A 135 -1.16 -9.87 -2.18
N LYS A 136 -1.13 -10.12 -3.49
CA LYS A 136 -0.12 -10.99 -4.11
C LYS A 136 1.14 -10.26 -4.61
N LYS A 137 1.01 -8.99 -5.01
CA LYS A 137 2.08 -8.20 -5.64
C LYS A 137 2.13 -6.81 -5.02
N GLY A 138 3.34 -6.27 -4.86
CA GLY A 138 3.58 -4.92 -4.35
C GLY A 138 3.14 -4.70 -2.90
N LEU A 139 3.16 -5.76 -2.09
CA LEU A 139 2.76 -5.74 -0.68
C LEU A 139 3.60 -4.74 0.13
N GLU A 140 4.92 -4.77 -0.07
CA GLU A 140 5.85 -3.90 0.63
C GLU A 140 5.60 -2.42 0.32
N GLU A 141 5.47 -2.09 -0.97
CA GLU A 141 5.23 -0.70 -1.41
C GLU A 141 3.86 -0.21 -0.97
N MET A 142 2.82 -1.05 -1.01
CA MET A 142 1.49 -0.69 -0.51
C MET A 142 1.49 -0.46 1.00
N PHE A 143 2.15 -1.31 1.77
CA PHE A 143 2.31 -1.11 3.21
C PHE A 143 3.04 0.21 3.50
N ALA A 144 4.17 0.46 2.84
CA ALA A 144 4.96 1.67 3.04
C ALA A 144 4.16 2.93 2.64
N MET A 145 3.47 2.90 1.49
CA MET A 145 2.62 4.00 1.01
C MET A 145 1.46 4.31 1.97
N ASP A 146 0.75 3.29 2.48
CA ASP A 146 -0.42 3.49 3.33
C ASP A 146 -0.10 4.05 4.71
N ILE A 147 1.12 3.81 5.19
CA ILE A 147 1.54 4.17 6.55
C ILE A 147 2.47 5.39 6.56
N ALA A 148 3.48 5.41 5.68
CA ALA A 148 4.54 6.42 5.63
C ALA A 148 4.42 7.38 4.44
N GLN A 149 3.49 7.14 3.50
CA GLN A 149 3.30 7.95 2.28
C GLN A 149 4.49 7.96 1.32
N ASP A 150 5.46 7.06 1.50
CA ASP A 150 6.54 6.77 0.56
C ASP A 150 6.62 5.25 0.35
N PRO A 151 6.52 4.74 -0.90
CA PRO A 151 6.60 3.31 -1.18
C PRO A 151 7.97 2.68 -0.86
N LYS A 152 9.01 3.47 -0.56
CA LYS A 152 10.35 2.97 -0.21
C LYS A 152 10.56 2.83 1.30
N ASP A 153 9.77 3.53 2.12
CA ASP A 153 10.02 3.70 3.56
C ASP A 153 9.38 2.58 4.41
N PHE A 154 9.64 1.32 4.05
CA PHE A 154 9.02 0.15 4.71
C PHE A 154 9.34 0.07 6.21
N PHE A 155 10.60 0.28 6.60
CA PHE A 155 11.00 0.17 8.01
C PHE A 155 10.45 1.33 8.84
N THR A 156 10.40 2.54 8.28
CA THR A 156 9.75 3.69 8.90
C THR A 156 8.26 3.43 9.14
N ALA A 157 7.58 2.86 8.15
CA ALA A 157 6.19 2.42 8.29
C ALA A 157 6.00 1.39 9.40
N LEU A 158 6.90 0.40 9.53
CA LEU A 158 6.87 -0.57 10.62
C LEU A 158 7.06 0.08 12.00
N LEU A 159 8.04 0.96 12.13
CA LEU A 159 8.32 1.67 13.39
C LEU A 159 7.17 2.56 13.82
N ARG A 160 6.49 3.19 12.87
CA ARG A 160 5.32 4.03 13.14
C ARG A 160 4.18 3.26 13.79
N LEU A 161 3.97 1.98 13.42
CA LEU A 161 2.92 1.13 13.98
C LEU A 161 3.35 0.36 15.24
N LYS A 162 4.60 0.53 15.70
CA LYS A 162 5.18 -0.20 16.83
C LYS A 162 4.28 -0.21 18.05
N SER A 163 3.85 0.99 18.46
CA SER A 163 3.09 1.15 19.71
C SER A 163 1.73 0.45 19.63
N GLU A 164 1.04 0.60 18.51
CA GLU A 164 -0.30 0.06 18.29
C GLU A 164 -0.28 -1.47 18.24
N VAL A 165 0.77 -2.03 17.62
CA VAL A 165 0.99 -3.48 17.54
C VAL A 165 1.42 -4.05 18.90
N GLN A 166 2.21 -3.30 19.68
CA GLN A 166 2.59 -3.69 21.03
C GLN A 166 1.38 -3.79 21.96
N ASP A 167 0.48 -2.80 21.88
CA ASP A 167 -0.78 -2.72 22.61
C ASP A 167 -1.85 -3.74 22.13
N GLY A 168 -1.60 -4.45 21.03
CA GLY A 168 -2.56 -5.40 20.45
C GLY A 168 -3.82 -4.73 19.88
N ARG A 169 -3.72 -3.48 19.42
CA ARG A 169 -4.85 -2.73 18.85
C ARG A 169 -5.31 -3.35 17.53
N TYR A 170 -6.59 -3.11 17.19
CA TYR A 170 -7.18 -3.45 15.89
C TYR A 170 -7.36 -4.95 15.63
N ALA A 171 -7.25 -5.80 16.65
CA ALA A 171 -7.42 -7.25 16.54
C ALA A 171 -8.77 -7.66 15.93
N GLU A 172 -9.80 -6.84 16.07
CA GLU A 172 -11.12 -7.01 15.47
C GLU A 172 -11.11 -7.06 13.93
N PHE A 173 -10.10 -6.45 13.29
CA PHE A 173 -9.99 -6.40 11.83
C PHE A 173 -9.09 -7.50 11.24
N GLN A 174 -8.57 -8.44 12.04
CA GLN A 174 -7.62 -9.46 11.57
C GLN A 174 -8.18 -10.38 10.48
N LYS A 175 -9.48 -10.63 10.49
CA LYS A 175 -10.16 -11.48 9.50
C LYS A 175 -10.54 -10.72 8.24
N ILE A 176 -10.30 -9.41 8.21
CA ILE A 176 -10.65 -8.59 7.06
C ILE A 176 -9.60 -8.76 5.98
N ALA A 177 -9.99 -9.09 4.75
CA ALA A 177 -9.07 -9.17 3.63
C ALA A 177 -8.93 -7.78 2.99
N TYR A 178 -7.70 -7.25 2.94
CA TYR A 178 -7.43 -5.91 2.42
C TYR A 178 -7.93 -5.75 0.98
N GLU A 179 -7.63 -6.71 0.10
CA GLU A 179 -8.03 -6.69 -1.32
C GLU A 179 -9.56 -6.67 -1.52
N SER A 180 -10.32 -7.19 -0.55
CA SER A 180 -11.79 -7.19 -0.60
C SER A 180 -12.38 -5.81 -0.27
N VAL A 181 -11.66 -4.99 0.49
CA VAL A 181 -12.08 -3.65 0.92
C VAL A 181 -11.49 -2.56 0.02
N PHE A 182 -10.24 -2.72 -0.40
CA PHE A 182 -9.52 -1.74 -1.21
C PHE A 182 -9.19 -2.33 -2.57
N ASN A 183 -9.95 -1.88 -3.57
CA ASN A 183 -9.65 -2.05 -4.98
C ASN A 183 -10.11 -0.79 -5.71
N GLU A 184 -9.58 -0.56 -6.91
CA GLU A 184 -9.83 0.67 -7.69
C GLU A 184 -11.34 1.00 -7.84
N LYS A 185 -12.18 -0.02 -8.02
CA LYS A 185 -13.63 0.19 -8.19
C LYS A 185 -14.35 0.50 -6.88
N VAL A 186 -13.93 -0.12 -5.78
CA VAL A 186 -14.49 0.14 -4.45
C VAL A 186 -14.01 1.49 -3.92
N GLU A 187 -12.74 1.86 -4.14
CA GLU A 187 -12.22 3.18 -3.79
C GLU A 187 -12.93 4.28 -4.57
N ALA A 188 -13.14 4.11 -5.88
CA ALA A 188 -13.93 5.05 -6.69
C ALA A 188 -15.39 5.17 -6.22
N LEU A 189 -16.00 4.05 -5.80
CA LEU A 189 -17.35 4.05 -5.24
C LEU A 189 -17.38 4.82 -3.92
N LEU A 190 -16.46 4.52 -3.01
CA LEU A 190 -16.34 5.15 -1.70
C LEU A 190 -15.95 6.62 -1.81
N ASP A 191 -15.30 7.06 -2.89
CA ASP A 191 -14.96 8.47 -3.08
C ASP A 191 -16.18 9.34 -3.46
N THR A 192 -17.26 8.71 -3.92
CA THR A 192 -18.50 9.42 -4.26
C THR A 192 -19.15 9.99 -3.00
N LYS A 193 -19.26 11.33 -2.90
CA LYS A 193 -19.86 12.04 -1.76
C LYS A 193 -21.20 11.45 -1.31
N GLU A 194 -22.07 11.16 -2.27
CA GLU A 194 -23.39 10.58 -2.01
C GLU A 194 -23.32 9.21 -1.30
N VAL A 195 -22.32 8.38 -1.64
CA VAL A 195 -22.08 7.11 -0.96
C VAL A 195 -21.51 7.37 0.43
N LYS A 196 -20.51 8.24 0.57
CA LYS A 196 -19.93 8.59 1.89
C LYS A 196 -21.00 9.04 2.90
N ASP A 197 -21.92 9.90 2.45
CA ASP A 197 -22.92 10.52 3.31
C ASP A 197 -24.06 9.56 3.69
N ASN A 198 -24.38 8.57 2.84
CA ASN A 198 -25.58 7.72 3.01
C ASN A 198 -25.30 6.23 3.21
N LEU A 199 -24.02 5.79 3.18
CA LEU A 199 -23.69 4.36 3.25
C LEU A 199 -24.13 3.69 4.54
N GLN A 200 -24.05 4.39 5.68
CA GLN A 200 -24.50 3.83 6.96
C GLN A 200 -26.01 3.57 6.97
N GLU A 201 -26.79 4.55 6.52
CA GLU A 201 -28.25 4.41 6.43
C GLU A 201 -28.64 3.32 5.41
N TYR A 202 -27.95 3.29 4.26
CA TYR A 202 -28.11 2.24 3.26
C TYR A 202 -27.89 0.84 3.84
N MET A 203 -26.81 0.64 4.61
CA MET A 203 -26.50 -0.67 5.21
C MET A 203 -27.47 -1.05 6.32
N LYS A 204 -28.00 -0.08 7.07
CA LYS A 204 -29.06 -0.31 8.05
C LYS A 204 -30.36 -0.77 7.39
N ILE A 205 -30.76 -0.10 6.31
CA ILE A 205 -31.90 -0.51 5.48
C ILE A 205 -31.68 -1.91 4.90
N TYR A 206 -30.47 -2.18 4.40
CA TYR A 206 -30.11 -3.49 3.89
C TYR A 206 -30.23 -4.60 4.94
N GLU A 207 -29.75 -4.35 6.17
CA GLU A 207 -29.91 -5.29 7.29
C GLU A 207 -31.39 -5.60 7.56
N SER A 208 -32.24 -4.56 7.67
CA SER A 208 -33.69 -4.73 7.87
C SER A 208 -34.33 -5.54 6.75
N LEU A 209 -33.97 -5.26 5.48
CA LEU A 209 -34.44 -6.02 4.32
C LEU A 209 -34.07 -7.51 4.41
N ILE A 210 -32.88 -7.83 4.91
CA ILE A 210 -32.43 -9.22 5.04
C ILE A 210 -33.07 -9.92 6.24
N GLN A 211 -33.31 -9.22 7.35
CA GLN A 211 -33.87 -9.80 8.57
C GLN A 211 -35.39 -10.00 8.50
N GLU A 212 -36.12 -9.05 7.94
CA GLU A 212 -37.59 -9.04 7.93
C GLU A 212 -38.17 -9.77 6.70
N SER A 213 -37.36 -10.02 5.67
CA SER A 213 -37.84 -10.65 4.46
C SER A 213 -37.99 -12.16 4.59
N THR A 214 -39.11 -12.65 4.06
CA THR A 214 -39.31 -14.10 3.83
C THR A 214 -38.67 -14.57 2.52
N PHE A 215 -38.33 -13.63 1.64
CA PHE A 215 -37.79 -13.84 0.31
C PHE A 215 -36.26 -13.69 0.27
N PHE A 216 -35.72 -12.64 0.89
CA PHE A 216 -34.28 -12.40 0.94
C PHE A 216 -33.63 -13.17 2.09
N LYS A 217 -32.44 -13.73 1.84
CA LYS A 217 -31.65 -14.45 2.83
C LYS A 217 -30.18 -14.08 2.69
N ARG A 218 -29.56 -13.74 3.83
CA ARG A 218 -28.14 -13.40 3.94
C ARG A 218 -27.27 -14.47 3.26
N GLY A 219 -26.36 -14.04 2.40
CA GLY A 219 -25.41 -14.91 1.69
C GLY A 219 -26.03 -15.86 0.64
N VAL A 220 -27.35 -15.82 0.43
CA VAL A 220 -28.03 -16.71 -0.53
C VAL A 220 -28.73 -15.91 -1.62
N LEU A 221 -29.75 -15.13 -1.25
CA LEU A 221 -30.54 -14.34 -2.19
C LEU A 221 -30.78 -12.95 -1.59
N ASN A 222 -30.09 -11.95 -2.13
CA ASN A 222 -30.34 -10.54 -1.81
C ASN A 222 -31.08 -9.85 -2.97
N HIS A 223 -31.45 -8.59 -2.77
CA HIS A 223 -32.22 -7.82 -3.75
C HIS A 223 -31.48 -7.58 -5.07
N ALA A 224 -30.14 -7.54 -5.08
CA ALA A 224 -29.36 -7.40 -6.30
C ALA A 224 -29.34 -8.70 -7.11
N ASN A 225 -29.10 -9.83 -6.44
CA ASN A 225 -29.09 -11.14 -7.10
C ASN A 225 -30.50 -11.51 -7.60
N ALA A 226 -31.55 -11.11 -6.86
CA ALA A 226 -32.94 -11.29 -7.30
C ALA A 226 -33.23 -10.54 -8.61
N ALA A 227 -32.75 -9.30 -8.75
CA ALA A 227 -32.89 -8.54 -10.00
C ALA A 227 -32.09 -9.18 -11.16
N ASP A 228 -30.90 -9.70 -10.88
CA ASP A 228 -30.08 -10.42 -11.87
C ASP A 228 -30.78 -11.72 -12.33
N ILE A 229 -31.47 -12.44 -11.44
CA ILE A 229 -32.26 -13.64 -11.78
C ILE A 229 -33.43 -13.28 -12.71
N VAL A 230 -34.20 -12.23 -12.38
CA VAL A 230 -35.29 -11.75 -13.26
C VAL A 230 -34.76 -11.47 -14.66
N LYS A 231 -33.64 -10.72 -14.73
CA LYS A 231 -33.01 -10.37 -15.99
C LYS A 231 -32.53 -11.61 -16.75
N SER A 232 -31.89 -12.56 -16.08
CA SER A 232 -31.43 -13.80 -16.70
C SER A 232 -32.58 -14.66 -17.25
N LEU A 233 -33.67 -14.82 -16.48
CA LEU A 233 -34.85 -15.57 -16.93
C LEU A 233 -35.52 -14.92 -18.14
N LYS A 234 -35.55 -13.58 -18.17
CA LYS A 234 -36.04 -12.78 -19.29
C LYS A 234 -35.17 -12.96 -20.54
N ASP A 235 -33.87 -12.72 -20.40
CA ASP A 235 -32.92 -12.71 -21.52
C ASP A 235 -32.81 -14.11 -22.17
N ASN A 236 -32.99 -15.17 -21.39
CA ASN A 236 -33.01 -16.56 -21.87
C ASN A 236 -34.40 -17.05 -22.30
N GLY A 237 -35.43 -16.19 -22.30
CA GLY A 237 -36.76 -16.54 -22.79
C GLY A 237 -37.52 -17.56 -21.94
N TYR A 238 -37.19 -17.72 -20.65
CA TYR A 238 -37.78 -18.74 -19.77
C TYR A 238 -39.32 -18.65 -19.72
N PHE A 239 -39.85 -17.45 -19.51
CA PHE A 239 -41.30 -17.20 -19.50
C PHE A 239 -41.92 -17.24 -20.90
N LYS A 240 -41.14 -17.06 -21.98
CA LYS A 240 -41.63 -17.21 -23.36
C LYS A 240 -41.82 -18.67 -23.75
N ALA A 241 -41.22 -19.59 -23.00
CA ALA A 241 -41.37 -21.04 -23.15
C ALA A 241 -42.44 -21.63 -22.20
N ASP A 242 -43.33 -20.78 -21.66
CA ASP A 242 -44.43 -21.17 -20.76
C ASP A 242 -43.98 -21.83 -19.43
N HIS A 243 -42.73 -21.64 -19.02
CA HIS A 243 -42.25 -22.09 -17.71
C HIS A 243 -42.65 -21.11 -16.59
N THR A 244 -42.89 -21.66 -15.39
CA THR A 244 -43.28 -20.89 -14.20
C THR A 244 -42.24 -21.01 -13.08
N VAL A 245 -42.17 -19.99 -12.23
CA VAL A 245 -41.28 -19.93 -11.06
C VAL A 245 -42.13 -19.95 -9.80
N ASN A 246 -41.76 -20.77 -8.82
CA ASN A 246 -42.38 -20.76 -7.50
C ASN A 246 -41.53 -19.95 -6.52
N ILE A 247 -42.14 -18.96 -5.88
CA ILE A 247 -41.53 -18.19 -4.80
C ILE A 247 -42.18 -18.55 -3.47
N ASN A 248 -41.38 -18.58 -2.40
CA ASN A 248 -41.91 -18.76 -1.06
C ASN A 248 -42.22 -17.38 -0.47
N THR A 249 -43.44 -17.21 0.05
CA THR A 249 -43.88 -16.02 0.77
C THR A 249 -44.38 -16.42 2.17
N ALA A 250 -44.64 -15.44 3.04
CA ALA A 250 -45.25 -15.68 4.35
C ALA A 250 -46.57 -16.47 4.29
N GLU A 251 -47.31 -16.35 3.18
CA GLU A 251 -48.61 -17.00 2.95
C GLU A 251 -48.50 -18.38 2.24
N GLY A 252 -47.28 -18.82 1.90
CA GLY A 252 -47.03 -20.12 1.25
C GLY A 252 -46.29 -20.01 -0.07
N LYS A 253 -46.45 -21.02 -0.95
CA LYS A 253 -45.85 -21.00 -2.29
C LYS A 253 -46.72 -20.22 -3.25
N LYS A 254 -46.14 -19.22 -3.91
CA LYS A 254 -46.79 -18.44 -4.98
C LYS A 254 -46.17 -18.77 -6.33
N GLU A 255 -47.00 -19.19 -7.26
CA GLU A 255 -46.60 -19.42 -8.65
C GLU A 255 -46.54 -18.09 -9.41
N ILE A 256 -45.47 -17.90 -10.17
CA ILE A 256 -45.18 -16.71 -10.98
C ILE A 256 -45.07 -17.13 -12.44
N LYS A 257 -45.89 -16.53 -13.30
CA LYS A 257 -46.03 -16.91 -14.71
C LYS A 257 -45.37 -15.93 -15.67
N THR A 258 -45.09 -14.70 -15.21
CA THR A 258 -44.54 -13.65 -16.07
C THR A 258 -43.39 -12.90 -15.41
N GLU A 259 -42.55 -12.27 -16.23
CA GLU A 259 -41.47 -11.40 -15.75
C GLU A 259 -41.99 -10.27 -14.85
N LYS A 260 -43.12 -9.65 -15.24
CA LYS A 260 -43.73 -8.54 -14.51
C LYS A 260 -44.28 -8.98 -13.16
N GLU A 261 -44.77 -10.20 -13.05
CA GLU A 261 -45.21 -10.76 -11.78
C GLU A 261 -44.03 -11.01 -10.83
N LEU A 262 -42.89 -11.49 -11.35
CA LEU A 262 -41.69 -11.69 -10.55
C LEU A 262 -41.11 -10.36 -10.06
N GLU A 263 -41.00 -9.37 -10.95
CA GLU A 263 -40.57 -8.01 -10.61
C GLU A 263 -41.47 -7.39 -9.54
N ARG A 264 -42.79 -7.50 -9.71
CA ARG A 264 -43.76 -7.01 -8.71
C ARG A 264 -43.65 -7.72 -7.38
N ALA A 265 -43.38 -9.03 -7.37
CA ALA A 265 -43.24 -9.77 -6.12
C ALA A 265 -41.99 -9.32 -5.34
N ILE A 266 -40.87 -9.14 -6.03
CA ILE A 266 -39.63 -8.62 -5.44
C ILE A 266 -39.83 -7.18 -4.95
N GLN A 267 -40.50 -6.34 -5.73
CA GLN A 267 -40.77 -4.96 -5.33
C GLN A 267 -41.72 -4.89 -4.13
N LYS A 268 -42.80 -5.69 -4.12
CA LYS A 268 -43.74 -5.75 -3.01
C LYS A 268 -43.05 -6.17 -1.70
N GLU A 269 -42.13 -7.12 -1.75
CA GLU A 269 -41.36 -7.51 -0.56
C GLU A 269 -40.51 -6.35 -0.03
N LYS A 270 -39.86 -5.59 -0.92
CA LYS A 270 -39.11 -4.38 -0.53
C LYS A 270 -40.02 -3.33 0.09
N ASP A 271 -41.16 -3.04 -0.56
CA ASP A 271 -42.10 -2.01 -0.12
C ASP A 271 -42.79 -2.39 1.21
N ASN A 272 -43.04 -3.69 1.45
CA ASN A 272 -43.60 -4.18 2.71
C ASN A 272 -42.67 -3.95 3.90
N ILE A 273 -41.35 -4.02 3.67
CA ILE A 273 -40.33 -3.84 4.72
C ILE A 273 -40.00 -2.34 4.84
N LEU A 274 -39.82 -1.68 3.71
CA LEU A 274 -39.58 -0.25 3.62
C LEU A 274 -40.91 0.49 3.47
N ASN A 275 -41.59 0.66 4.60
CA ASN A 275 -42.87 1.37 4.72
C ASN A 275 -42.83 2.86 4.30
N ASP A 276 -41.69 3.38 3.86
CA ASP A 276 -41.48 4.77 3.45
C ASP A 276 -40.97 4.87 1.99
N PRO A 277 -41.75 5.46 1.06
CA PRO A 277 -41.37 5.63 -0.35
C PRO A 277 -40.07 6.42 -0.56
N ASP A 278 -39.74 7.35 0.33
CA ASP A 278 -38.54 8.18 0.21
C ASP A 278 -37.30 7.44 0.73
N LEU A 279 -37.46 6.54 1.72
CA LEU A 279 -36.41 5.58 2.09
C LEU A 279 -36.13 4.59 0.95
N VAL A 280 -37.18 4.07 0.29
CA VAL A 280 -37.02 3.19 -0.88
C VAL A 280 -36.21 3.88 -1.99
N LYS A 281 -36.57 5.12 -2.35
CA LYS A 281 -35.85 5.89 -3.37
C LYS A 281 -34.39 6.14 -2.97
N SER A 282 -34.15 6.51 -1.72
CA SER A 282 -32.81 6.78 -1.21
C SER A 282 -31.94 5.51 -1.23
N PHE A 283 -32.52 4.38 -0.79
CA PHE A 283 -31.88 3.08 -0.86
C PHE A 283 -31.53 2.69 -2.30
N GLU A 284 -32.49 2.76 -3.23
CA GLU A 284 -32.25 2.42 -4.63
C GLU A 284 -31.17 3.29 -5.29
N LYS A 285 -31.10 4.57 -4.90
CA LYS A 285 -30.12 5.52 -5.44
C LYS A 285 -28.70 5.09 -5.12
N ILE A 286 -28.46 4.67 -3.88
CA ILE A 286 -27.18 4.11 -3.42
C ILE A 286 -26.97 2.70 -4.00
N ASP A 287 -28.01 1.86 -4.01
CA ASP A 287 -27.93 0.50 -4.52
C ASP A 287 -27.51 0.43 -6.00
N LYS A 288 -28.01 1.38 -6.81
CA LYS A 288 -27.63 1.52 -8.23
C LYS A 288 -26.16 1.87 -8.43
N LYS A 289 -25.40 2.21 -7.39
CA LYS A 289 -23.94 2.38 -7.47
C LYS A 289 -23.20 1.05 -7.30
N PHE A 290 -23.81 0.05 -6.66
CA PHE A 290 -23.27 -1.31 -6.48
C PHE A 290 -23.53 -2.21 -7.71
N LYS A 291 -23.16 -1.75 -8.91
CA LYS A 291 -23.40 -2.48 -10.18
C LYS A 291 -22.33 -3.52 -10.52
N ASN A 292 -21.09 -3.23 -10.15
CA ASN A 292 -19.92 -4.04 -10.53
C ASN A 292 -19.82 -5.26 -9.61
N LYS A 293 -19.25 -6.36 -10.13
CA LYS A 293 -19.00 -7.57 -9.32
C LYS A 293 -18.22 -7.25 -8.04
N ASP A 294 -17.18 -6.44 -8.15
CA ASP A 294 -16.31 -6.09 -7.02
C ASP A 294 -17.05 -5.24 -5.97
N THR A 295 -17.92 -4.33 -6.41
CA THR A 295 -18.70 -3.51 -5.49
C THR A 295 -19.82 -4.32 -4.83
N LYS A 296 -20.45 -5.26 -5.55
CA LYS A 296 -21.40 -6.22 -4.96
C LYS A 296 -20.75 -7.10 -3.90
N VAL A 297 -19.56 -7.64 -4.18
CA VAL A 297 -18.77 -8.42 -3.21
C VAL A 297 -18.44 -7.57 -1.99
N PHE A 298 -18.02 -6.32 -2.18
CA PHE A 298 -17.75 -5.39 -1.07
C PHE A 298 -18.99 -5.12 -0.21
N ARG A 299 -20.17 -4.92 -0.82
CA ARG A 299 -21.43 -4.76 -0.07
C ARG A 299 -21.73 -5.99 0.79
N ASP A 300 -21.62 -7.19 0.23
CA ASP A 300 -21.86 -8.43 0.96
C ASP A 300 -20.80 -8.61 2.07
N TYR A 301 -19.60 -8.06 1.88
CA TYR A 301 -18.54 -8.00 2.87
C TYR A 301 -18.87 -7.08 4.05
N LEU A 302 -19.46 -5.91 3.78
CA LEU A 302 -19.92 -4.96 4.79
C LEU A 302 -21.03 -5.54 5.66
N ASP A 303 -21.94 -6.30 5.05
CA ASP A 303 -23.02 -7.00 5.76
C ASP A 303 -22.47 -8.01 6.78
N SER A 304 -21.39 -8.71 6.41
CA SER A 304 -20.75 -9.68 7.30
C SER A 304 -19.83 -9.04 8.35
N ASN A 305 -19.50 -7.75 8.21
CA ASN A 305 -18.50 -7.05 9.04
C ASN A 305 -18.98 -5.65 9.41
N SER A 306 -20.02 -5.54 10.24
CA SER A 306 -20.62 -4.26 10.64
C SER A 306 -19.63 -3.27 11.30
N ALA A 307 -18.60 -3.77 11.98
CA ALA A 307 -17.54 -2.94 12.56
C ALA A 307 -16.77 -2.11 11.50
N LEU A 308 -16.67 -2.62 10.26
CA LEU A 308 -16.02 -1.94 9.16
C LEU A 308 -16.74 -0.64 8.79
N LEU A 309 -18.07 -0.58 8.93
CA LEU A 309 -18.91 0.55 8.51
C LEU A 309 -18.58 1.85 9.25
N LEU A 310 -18.19 1.77 10.52
CA LEU A 310 -17.83 2.93 11.32
C LEU A 310 -16.49 3.54 10.88
N GLU A 311 -15.64 2.75 10.24
CA GLU A 311 -14.29 3.14 9.83
C GLU A 311 -14.22 3.70 8.41
N LEU A 312 -15.24 3.45 7.58
CA LEU A 312 -15.29 3.91 6.18
C LEU A 312 -15.31 5.44 6.04
N GLY A 313 -15.64 6.17 7.11
CA GLY A 313 -15.55 7.63 7.14
C GLY A 313 -14.11 8.15 7.00
N ASN A 314 -13.09 7.33 7.29
CA ASN A 314 -11.69 7.68 7.14
C ASN A 314 -10.88 6.50 6.55
N LEU A 315 -10.87 6.42 5.22
CA LEU A 315 -10.18 5.35 4.48
C LEU A 315 -8.69 5.26 4.79
N PRO A 316 -7.91 6.36 4.83
CA PRO A 316 -6.50 6.30 5.22
C PRO A 316 -6.29 5.67 6.61
N ARG A 317 -7.12 6.05 7.59
CA ARG A 317 -7.06 5.47 8.94
C ARG A 317 -7.44 3.99 8.95
N LEU A 318 -8.45 3.60 8.18
CA LEU A 318 -8.86 2.20 8.05
C LEU A 318 -7.73 1.34 7.47
N LYS A 319 -7.02 1.81 6.43
CA LYS A 319 -5.83 1.12 5.88
C LYS A 319 -4.79 0.87 6.97
N GLN A 320 -4.49 1.89 7.77
CA GLN A 320 -3.56 1.77 8.90
C GLN A 320 -4.02 0.76 9.96
N LYS A 321 -5.33 0.76 10.29
CA LYS A 321 -5.91 -0.19 11.25
C LYS A 321 -5.80 -1.63 10.76
N LEU A 322 -6.06 -1.88 9.49
CA LEU A 322 -5.95 -3.21 8.88
C LEU A 322 -4.51 -3.70 8.90
N TRP A 323 -3.56 -2.87 8.49
CA TRP A 323 -2.14 -3.20 8.58
C TRP A 323 -1.70 -3.50 10.01
N GLY A 324 -2.13 -2.68 10.97
CA GLY A 324 -1.90 -2.92 12.39
C GLY A 324 -2.48 -4.26 12.86
N ALA A 325 -3.72 -4.59 12.45
CA ALA A 325 -4.37 -5.86 12.77
C ALA A 325 -3.56 -7.05 12.26
N TYR A 326 -3.10 -7.01 11.01
CA TYR A 326 -2.29 -8.07 10.42
C TYR A 326 -0.94 -8.22 11.13
N LEU A 327 -0.30 -7.11 11.52
CA LEU A 327 0.93 -7.14 12.31
C LEU A 327 0.71 -7.76 13.69
N VAL A 328 -0.41 -7.44 14.38
CA VAL A 328 -0.78 -8.06 15.65
C VAL A 328 -1.01 -9.57 15.50
N ALA A 329 -1.71 -9.99 14.45
CA ALA A 329 -1.92 -11.41 14.17
C ALA A 329 -0.59 -12.16 13.95
N ASN A 330 0.34 -11.55 13.21
CA ASN A 330 1.66 -12.12 12.95
C ASN A 330 2.56 -12.12 14.20
N LYS A 331 2.45 -11.12 15.08
CA LYS A 331 3.12 -11.10 16.39
C LYS A 331 2.66 -12.28 17.26
N ALA A 332 1.36 -12.56 17.28
CA ALA A 332 0.80 -13.68 18.06
C ALA A 332 1.25 -15.06 17.55
N GLN A 333 1.64 -15.18 16.28
CA GLN A 333 2.13 -16.41 15.65
C GLN A 333 3.63 -16.70 15.89
N GLN A 334 4.25 -16.08 16.90
CA GLN A 334 5.65 -16.31 17.34
C GLN A 334 6.77 -15.94 16.34
N LEU A 335 6.53 -15.10 15.33
CA LEU A 335 7.56 -14.75 14.35
C LEU A 335 8.53 -13.65 14.81
N PHE A 336 8.24 -12.94 15.91
CA PHE A 336 8.94 -11.70 16.27
C PHE A 336 9.06 -11.37 17.78
N PRO A 337 9.46 -12.27 18.71
CA PRO A 337 9.69 -11.84 20.10
C PRO A 337 10.83 -10.79 20.21
N GLU A 338 11.89 -10.95 19.43
CA GLU A 338 13.17 -10.24 19.65
C GLU A 338 13.20 -8.81 19.08
N CYS A 339 12.52 -8.55 17.97
CA CYS A 339 12.64 -7.25 17.27
C CYS A 339 11.89 -6.12 17.97
N TRP A 340 10.96 -6.48 18.85
CA TRP A 340 10.17 -5.51 19.61
C TRP A 340 10.68 -5.30 21.04
N GLN A 341 11.67 -6.09 21.47
CA GLN A 341 12.26 -6.07 22.81
C GLN A 341 13.60 -5.32 22.91
N GLY A 342 14.21 -4.93 21.78
CA GLY A 342 15.51 -4.26 21.79
C GLY A 342 15.40 -2.77 22.16
N ASP A 343 15.62 -2.44 23.43
CA ASP A 343 16.37 -1.24 23.76
C ASP A 343 17.82 -1.50 23.31
N PHE A 344 18.20 -0.90 22.19
CA PHE A 344 19.55 -0.99 21.65
C PHE A 344 20.48 -0.15 22.54
N VAL A 345 20.89 -0.71 23.68
CA VAL A 345 22.00 -0.16 24.47
C VAL A 345 23.28 -0.76 23.88
N PRO A 346 24.16 0.04 23.28
CA PRO A 346 25.46 -0.46 22.87
C PRO A 346 26.21 -0.89 24.13
N ASP A 347 26.58 -2.16 24.21
CA ASP A 347 27.44 -2.67 25.27
C ASP A 347 28.83 -2.07 25.10
N THR A 348 29.09 -0.99 25.84
CA THR A 348 30.42 -0.41 25.97
C THR A 348 31.18 -1.19 27.04
N SER A 349 31.56 -2.43 26.74
CA SER A 349 32.50 -3.17 27.56
C SER A 349 33.38 -4.13 26.73
N ASN A 350 34.46 -3.58 26.17
CA ASN A 350 35.85 -3.99 26.40
C ASN A 350 36.84 -3.18 25.57
#